data_AF-A0A382UNN8-F1
#
_entry.id   AF-A0A382UNN8-F1
#
_cell.length_a   1.000
_cell.length_b   1.000
_cell.length_c   1.000
_cell.angle_alpha   90.00
_cell.angle_beta   90.00
_cell.angle_gamma   90.00
#
_symmetry.space_group_name_H-M   'P 1'
#
loop_
_entity.id
_entity.type
_entity.pdbx_description
1 polymer ?
#
loop_
_entity_poly.entity_id
_entity_poly.type
_entity_poly.pdbx_seq_one_letter_code
_entity_poly.pdbx_strand_id
1 'polypeptide(L)' 'MPIGDAAWLAQTQEATLEPDLPICDPHHHLWTHRPEPLAYQEYLLPGILADINSGHNVRSTVFIE' A
#
# COMPACT_ATOMS: atom_id res chain seq x y z
N MET A 1 -6.39 -18.50 6.13
CA MET A 1 -5.63 -17.49 5.38
C MET A 1 -4.82 -16.73 6.39
N PRO A 2 -3.47 -16.80 6.37
CA PRO A 2 -2.66 -15.95 7.23
C PRO A 2 -3.09 -14.49 7.09
N ILE A 3 -3.21 -13.79 8.22
CA ILE A 3 -3.46 -12.34 8.24
C ILE A 3 -2.36 -11.68 7.39
N GLY A 4 -2.78 -10.83 6.44
CA GLY A 4 -1.87 -10.12 5.55
C GLY A 4 -1.61 -10.75 4.19
N ASP A 5 -2.14 -11.94 3.91
CA ASP A 5 -2.07 -12.47 2.55
C ASP A 5 -3.06 -11.73 1.60
N ALA A 6 -2.80 -11.82 0.30
CA ALA A 6 -3.63 -11.16 -0.72
C ALA A 6 -5.09 -11.60 -0.68
N ALA A 7 -5.34 -12.85 -0.26
CA ALA A 7 -6.69 -13.39 -0.18
C ALA A 7 -7.45 -12.88 1.04
N TRP A 8 -6.75 -12.55 2.14
CA TRP A 8 -7.30 -11.81 3.28
C TRP A 8 -7.64 -10.37 2.91
N LEU A 9 -6.75 -9.66 2.18
CA LEU A 9 -7.00 -8.30 1.71
C LEU A 9 -8.20 -8.21 0.75
N ALA A 10 -8.39 -9.22 -0.10
CA ALA A 10 -9.45 -9.24 -1.11
C ALA A 10 -10.85 -9.58 -0.55
N GLN A 11 -11.02 -9.76 0.76
CA GLN A 11 -12.32 -10.13 1.34
C GLN A 11 -13.38 -9.05 1.17
N THR A 12 -12.97 -7.78 1.15
CA THR A 12 -13.86 -6.64 1.00
C THR A 12 -13.23 -5.63 0.04
N GLN A 13 -13.99 -5.17 -0.94
CA GLN A 13 -13.59 -4.11 -1.86
C GLN A 13 -14.53 -2.92 -1.66
N GLU A 14 -13.96 -1.74 -1.42
CA GLU A 14 -14.71 -0.50 -1.26
C GLU A 14 -14.52 0.38 -2.49
N ALA A 15 -15.55 1.16 -2.85
CA ALA A 15 -15.44 2.12 -3.93
C ALA A 15 -14.60 3.32 -3.49
N THR A 16 -13.66 3.76 -4.34
CA THR A 16 -12.87 4.97 -4.11
C THR A 16 -13.78 6.19 -4.02
N LEU A 17 -13.72 6.89 -2.89
CA LEU A 17 -14.38 8.18 -2.72
C LEU A 17 -13.56 9.27 -3.40
N GLU A 18 -14.25 10.16 -4.12
CA GLU A 18 -13.66 11.32 -4.80
C GLU A 18 -12.38 10.95 -5.59
N PRO A 19 -12.49 10.04 -6.58
CA PRO A 19 -11.32 9.46 -7.24
C PRO A 19 -10.43 10.48 -7.93
N ASP A 20 -10.97 11.65 -8.30
CA ASP A 20 -10.22 12.72 -8.95
C ASP A 20 -9.51 13.67 -7.97
N LEU A 21 -9.80 13.60 -6.66
CA LEU A 21 -9.20 14.49 -5.66
C LEU A 21 -7.68 14.24 -5.60
N PRO A 22 -6.83 15.25 -5.89
CA PRO A 22 -5.39 15.07 -5.83
C PRO A 22 -4.94 14.91 -4.38
N ILE A 23 -4.26 13.80 -4.09
CA ILE A 23 -3.79 13.45 -2.75
C ILE A 23 -2.26 13.46 -2.71
N CYS A 24 -1.72 13.96 -1.59
CA CYS A 24 -0.35 13.70 -1.18
C CYS A 24 -0.40 12.67 -0.05
N ASP A 25 0.24 11.51 -0.24
CA ASP A 25 0.48 10.56 0.84
C ASP A 25 1.70 11.04 1.66
N PRO A 26 1.50 11.56 2.89
CA PRO A 26 2.56 12.23 3.61
C PRO A 26 3.55 11.27 4.27
N HIS A 27 3.35 9.95 4.18
CA HIS A 27 4.17 9.01 4.95
C HIS A 27 4.13 7.59 4.37
N HIS A 28 5.26 7.15 3.81
CA HIS A 28 5.52 5.72 3.62
C HIS A 28 6.96 5.36 3.99
N HIS A 29 7.17 4.10 4.33
CA HIS A 29 8.49 3.49 4.47
C HIS A 29 8.66 2.43 3.39
N LEU A 30 9.91 2.08 3.10
CA LEU A 30 10.28 0.93 2.29
C LEU A 30 11.22 0.07 3.13
N TRP A 31 11.08 -1.24 3.04
CA TRP A 31 11.90 -2.16 3.82
C TRP A 31 12.09 -3.50 3.13
N THR A 32 13.12 -4.19 3.57
CA THR A 32 13.40 -5.59 3.26
C THR A 32 13.86 -6.30 4.54
N HIS A 33 13.73 -7.62 4.58
CA HIS A 33 14.21 -8.49 5.67
C HIS A 33 13.65 -8.16 7.06
N ARG A 34 12.39 -7.72 7.12
CA ARG A 34 11.70 -7.48 8.38
C ARG A 34 11.49 -8.78 9.18
N PRO A 35 11.61 -8.79 10.53
CA PRO A 35 11.43 -10.00 11.34
C PRO A 35 9.97 -10.52 11.37
N GLU A 36 9.04 -9.81 10.73
CA GLU A 36 7.64 -10.16 10.55
C GLU A 36 7.42 -11.42 9.67
N PRO A 37 6.20 -12.00 9.67
CA PRO A 37 5.86 -13.12 8.78
C PRO A 37 6.11 -12.81 7.30
N LEU A 38 6.35 -13.84 6.47
CA LEU A 38 6.74 -13.73 5.06
C LEU A 38 5.95 -12.68 4.25
N ALA A 39 4.64 -12.56 4.48
CA ALA A 39 3.77 -11.59 3.80
C ALA A 39 4.13 -10.11 4.05
N TYR A 40 4.93 -9.81 5.08
CA TYR A 40 5.27 -8.47 5.54
C TYR A 40 6.78 -8.19 5.55
N GLN A 41 7.61 -9.15 5.17
CA GLN A 41 9.07 -9.01 5.23
C GLN A 41 9.62 -7.99 4.25
N GLU A 42 8.88 -7.72 3.16
CA GLU A 42 9.30 -6.84 2.08
C GLU A 42 8.18 -5.89 1.70
N TYR A 43 8.52 -4.62 1.59
CA TYR A 43 7.68 -3.58 0.99
C TYR A 43 8.58 -2.60 0.27
N LEU A 44 8.64 -2.72 -1.05
CA LEU A 44 9.53 -1.96 -1.92
C LEU A 44 8.73 -1.16 -2.94
N LEU A 45 9.42 -0.52 -3.89
CA LEU A 45 8.80 0.31 -4.94
C LEU A 45 7.59 -0.37 -5.63
N PRO A 46 7.62 -1.67 -5.99
CA PRO A 46 6.45 -2.31 -6.60
C PRO A 46 5.21 -2.35 -5.69
N GLY A 47 5.41 -2.50 -4.36
CA GLY A 47 4.33 -2.52 -3.38
C GLY A 47 3.63 -1.17 -3.30
N ILE A 48 4.40 -0.10 -3.04
CA ILE A 48 3.84 1.26 -2.98
C ILE A 48 3.22 1.68 -4.31
N LEU A 49 3.80 1.30 -5.46
CA LEU A 49 3.18 1.59 -6.76
C LEU A 49 1.84 0.88 -6.93
N ALA A 50 1.67 -0.34 -6.44
CA ALA A 50 0.38 -1.03 -6.47
C ALA A 50 -0.65 -0.32 -5.59
N ASP A 51 -0.26 0.07 -4.38
CA ASP A 51 -1.15 0.71 -3.41
C ASP A 51 -1.60 2.11 -3.87
N ILE A 52 -0.69 2.96 -4.34
CA ILE A 52 -1.04 4.32 -4.77
C ILE A 52 -1.82 4.36 -6.10
N ASN A 53 -1.79 3.27 -6.87
CA ASN A 53 -2.58 3.10 -8.09
C ASN A 53 -3.85 2.24 -7.88
N SER A 54 -4.27 2.04 -6.62
CA SER A 54 -5.45 1.22 -6.29
C SER A 54 -6.81 1.93 -6.46
N GLY A 55 -6.81 3.22 -6.81
CA GLY A 55 -8.02 3.96 -7.18
C GLY A 55 -7.96 5.45 -6.85
N HIS A 56 -7.31 5.83 -5.75
CA HIS A 56 -7.14 7.23 -5.38
C HIS A 56 -6.13 7.94 -6.29
N ASN A 57 -6.37 9.23 -6.57
CA ASN A 57 -5.48 10.08 -7.37
C ASN A 57 -4.28 10.61 -6.54
N VAL A 58 -3.41 9.70 -6.11
CA VAL A 58 -2.16 10.03 -5.40
C VAL A 58 -1.15 10.63 -6.39
N ARG A 59 -0.72 11.87 -6.13
CA ARG A 59 0.20 12.63 -7.01
C ARG A 59 1.61 12.75 -6.49
N SER A 60 1.77 12.64 -5.17
CA SER A 60 3.05 12.71 -4.50
C SER A 60 3.00 11.86 -3.24
N THR A 61 4.15 11.30 -2.87
CA THR A 61 4.32 10.60 -1.62
C THR A 61 5.59 11.09 -0.92
N VAL A 62 5.66 10.95 0.40
CA VAL A 62 6.86 11.27 1.18
C VAL A 62 7.43 9.98 1.77
N PHE A 63 8.66 9.67 1.39
CA PHE A 63 9.42 8.56 1.94
C PHE A 63 10.10 9.00 3.24
N ILE A 64 9.94 8.20 4.30
CA ILE A 64 10.57 8.38 5.60
C ILE A 64 11.43 7.16 5.92
N GLU A 65 12.56 7.36 6.60
CA GLU A 65 13.47 6.30 7.06
C GLU A 65 13.69 6.39 8.57
#